data_AF-A0A4Y7KCL0-F1
#
_entry.id   AF-A0A4Y7KCL0-F1
#
_cell.length_a   1.000
_cell.length_b   1.000
_cell.length_c   1.000
_cell.angle_alpha   90.00
_cell.angle_beta   90.00
_cell.angle_gamma   90.00
#
_symmetry.space_group_name_H-M   'P 1'
#
loop_
_entity.id
_entity.type
_entity.pdbx_description
1 polymer ?
#
loop_
_entity_poly.entity_id
_entity_poly.type
_entity_poly.pdbx_seq_one_letter_code
_entity_poly.pdbx_strand_id
1 'polypeptide(L)'
;MDSPSSGTSESTHWLTTSRSSFVESFRSVRLSAIGRIDKEDLRKRILIPEYLRFAMRDAILSKDINGVGLIISDANCEAPEAPMVVFVNSKSGGRHGPFLKSRLQDIMGEEQVFDLSVVKPPDFVQYGLGCLEKLASLGDECAKEVREKMRIVVAGGDGTVGWVLGSLSELNKQKREPVPPTGIIPLGTGNDLSRSFGWGGSFPFAWKSAIKRFLHKAVTGPICRLDRQAFSDCYHTDDN
;
A
#
# COMPACT_ATOMS: atom_id res chain seq x y z
N MET A 1 -10.29 85.27 -6.53
CA MET A 1 -9.39 84.24 -7.07
C MET A 1 -10.16 82.95 -7.08
N ASP A 2 -10.36 82.47 -8.28
CA ASP A 2 -11.28 81.45 -8.75
C ASP A 2 -10.86 80.01 -8.37
N SER A 3 -11.84 79.09 -8.41
CA SER A 3 -11.67 77.62 -8.49
C SER A 3 -10.94 77.22 -9.81
N PRO A 4 -10.56 75.95 -10.13
CA PRO A 4 -11.26 74.65 -9.93
C PRO A 4 -10.29 73.51 -9.49
N SER A 5 -10.61 72.21 -9.33
CA SER A 5 -11.49 71.24 -10.02
C SER A 5 -11.66 70.00 -9.11
N SER A 6 -12.87 69.53 -8.74
CA SER A 6 -13.83 68.67 -9.45
C SER A 6 -13.37 67.24 -9.78
N GLY A 7 -14.09 66.22 -9.27
CA GLY A 7 -14.04 64.86 -9.83
C GLY A 7 -14.53 63.75 -8.89
N THR A 8 -15.80 63.38 -9.01
CA THR A 8 -16.54 62.29 -8.36
C THR A 8 -16.21 60.88 -8.88
N SER A 9 -16.27 59.83 -8.04
CA SER A 9 -17.21 58.71 -8.21
C SER A 9 -17.18 57.71 -7.03
N GLU A 10 -18.37 57.22 -6.67
CA GLU A 10 -18.64 56.13 -5.73
C GLU A 10 -18.20 54.77 -6.27
N SER A 11 -17.87 53.83 -5.37
CA SER A 11 -18.24 52.43 -5.55
C SER A 11 -18.36 51.70 -4.20
N THR A 12 -19.57 51.21 -3.98
CA THR A 12 -20.08 50.44 -2.86
C THR A 12 -19.43 49.05 -2.80
N HIS A 13 -18.71 48.73 -1.73
CA HIS A 13 -18.37 47.35 -1.38
C HIS A 13 -19.15 46.92 -0.15
N TRP A 14 -20.07 45.98 -0.36
CA TRP A 14 -20.76 45.21 0.66
C TRP A 14 -19.73 44.49 1.54
N LEU A 15 -19.80 44.72 2.86
CA LEU A 15 -19.13 43.88 3.85
C LEU A 15 -20.04 42.66 4.10
N THR A 16 -19.85 41.59 3.32
CA THR A 16 -20.45 40.30 3.66
C THR A 16 -19.57 39.63 4.70
N THR A 17 -20.20 39.38 5.85
CA THR A 17 -19.68 38.56 6.94
C THR A 17 -19.35 37.16 6.41
N SER A 18 -18.06 36.87 6.22
CA SER A 18 -17.57 35.50 6.20
C SER A 18 -17.16 35.11 7.62
N ARG A 19 -18.10 34.50 8.35
CA ARG A 19 -17.74 33.61 9.46
C ARG A 19 -16.93 32.45 8.86
N SER A 20 -15.60 32.50 8.93
CA SER A 20 -14.79 31.29 8.78
C SER A 20 -14.40 30.79 10.16
N SER A 21 -15.11 29.75 10.61
CA SER A 21 -14.73 28.94 11.75
C SER A 21 -13.58 28.03 11.33
N PHE A 22 -12.36 28.56 11.23
CA PHE A 22 -11.15 27.74 11.18
C PHE A 22 -10.70 27.43 12.60
N VAL A 23 -11.41 26.51 13.24
CA VAL A 23 -10.91 25.76 14.39
C VAL A 23 -11.22 24.30 14.12
N GLU A 24 -10.51 23.72 13.15
CA GLU A 24 -10.40 22.27 13.02
C GLU A 24 -9.06 21.84 13.61
N SER A 25 -9.13 21.59 14.92
CA SER A 25 -8.63 20.36 15.54
C SER A 25 -7.26 19.89 15.04
N PHE A 26 -6.22 20.63 15.42
CA PHE A 26 -4.92 20.04 15.68
C PHE A 26 -5.04 19.08 16.86
N ARG A 27 -5.66 17.91 16.64
CA ARG A 27 -5.21 16.68 17.30
C ARG A 27 -3.87 16.34 16.67
N SER A 28 -2.85 17.05 17.18
CA SER A 28 -1.52 16.52 17.38
C SER A 28 -1.66 15.06 17.82
N VAL A 29 -1.57 14.14 16.86
CA VAL A 29 -1.30 12.74 17.15
C VAL A 29 0.07 12.78 17.80
N ARG A 30 0.08 12.58 19.11
CA ARG A 30 1.28 12.47 19.94
C ARG A 30 2.22 11.47 19.28
N LEU A 31 3.18 11.96 18.50
CA LEU A 31 4.31 11.19 17.97
C LEU A 31 5.32 10.80 19.08
N SER A 32 4.96 10.98 20.36
CA SER A 32 5.84 10.87 21.51
C SER A 32 5.47 9.77 22.53
N ALA A 33 4.69 8.73 22.16
CA ALA A 33 4.41 7.62 23.08
C ALA A 33 4.28 6.22 22.42
N ILE A 34 5.02 5.95 21.35
CA ILE A 34 5.13 4.58 20.84
C ILE A 34 6.14 3.84 21.71
N GLY A 35 5.65 3.04 22.66
CA GLY A 35 6.44 1.99 23.30
C GLY A 35 7.13 1.14 22.22
N ARG A 36 8.25 0.49 22.56
CA ARG A 36 8.97 -0.37 21.60
C ARG A 36 7.98 -1.36 20.98
N ILE A 37 7.74 -1.25 19.67
CA ILE A 37 6.86 -2.18 18.95
C ILE A 37 7.46 -3.57 19.09
N ASP A 38 6.74 -4.46 19.76
CA ASP A 38 7.13 -5.85 19.97
C ASP A 38 7.10 -6.61 18.63
N LYS A 39 8.09 -7.47 18.39
CA LYS A 39 8.24 -8.14 17.10
C LYS A 39 7.21 -9.26 16.97
N GLU A 40 6.98 -9.99 18.04
CA GLU A 40 6.11 -11.16 18.12
C GLU A 40 4.65 -10.73 18.02
N ASP A 41 4.25 -9.65 18.70
CA ASP A 41 2.90 -9.07 18.56
C ASP A 41 2.65 -8.57 17.14
N LEU A 42 3.63 -7.88 16.54
CA LEU A 42 3.51 -7.45 15.14
C LEU A 42 3.40 -8.66 14.20
N ARG A 43 4.21 -9.70 14.43
CA ARG A 43 4.20 -10.92 13.61
C ARG A 43 2.83 -11.61 13.67
N LYS A 44 2.24 -11.79 14.85
CA LYS A 44 0.90 -12.39 15.00
C LYS A 44 -0.18 -11.65 14.20
N ARG A 45 -0.07 -10.33 14.07
CA ARG A 45 -1.06 -9.50 13.36
C ARG A 45 -0.92 -9.51 11.83
N ILE A 46 0.22 -9.98 11.29
CA ILE A 46 0.51 -9.89 9.84
C ILE A 46 0.90 -11.21 9.16
N LEU A 47 1.33 -12.21 9.93
CA LEU A 47 1.85 -13.48 9.40
C LEU A 47 0.71 -14.32 8.85
N ILE A 48 0.78 -14.64 7.56
CA ILE A 48 -0.20 -15.50 6.89
C ILE A 48 0.05 -16.96 7.33
N PRO A 49 -1.02 -17.76 7.57
CA PRO A 49 -0.90 -19.18 7.86
C PRO A 49 0.03 -19.91 6.88
N GLU A 50 0.82 -20.85 7.41
CA GLU A 50 1.92 -21.46 6.65
C GLU A 50 1.46 -22.14 5.37
N TYR A 51 0.37 -22.91 5.43
CA TYR A 51 -0.13 -23.61 4.26
C TYR A 51 -0.56 -22.64 3.15
N LEU A 52 -1.14 -21.48 3.49
CA LEU A 52 -1.50 -20.44 2.51
C LEU A 52 -0.26 -19.76 1.92
N ARG A 53 0.78 -19.52 2.74
CA ARG A 53 2.06 -18.98 2.25
C ARG A 53 2.70 -19.90 1.22
N PHE A 54 2.76 -21.20 1.51
CA PHE A 54 3.31 -22.18 0.58
C PHE A 54 2.41 -22.36 -0.65
N ALA A 55 1.10 -22.39 -0.49
CA ALA A 55 0.15 -22.43 -1.60
C ALA A 55 0.36 -21.25 -2.57
N MET A 56 0.47 -20.02 -2.06
CA MET A 56 0.73 -18.84 -2.87
C MET A 56 2.09 -18.92 -3.57
N ARG A 57 3.14 -19.30 -2.83
CA ARG A 57 4.49 -19.46 -3.39
C ARG A 57 4.48 -20.45 -4.54
N ASP A 58 3.91 -21.62 -4.34
CA ASP A 58 3.93 -22.71 -5.31
C ASP A 58 3.08 -22.34 -6.54
N ALA A 59 1.93 -21.70 -6.35
CA ALA A 59 1.12 -21.20 -7.47
C ALA A 59 1.85 -20.12 -8.30
N ILE A 60 2.59 -19.22 -7.66
CA ILE A 60 3.39 -18.20 -8.36
C ILE A 60 4.54 -18.85 -9.15
N LEU A 61 5.23 -19.83 -8.55
CA LEU A 61 6.35 -20.54 -9.19
C LEU A 61 5.90 -21.42 -10.35
N SER A 62 4.81 -22.17 -10.17
CA SER A 62 4.24 -23.05 -11.20
C SER A 62 3.47 -22.29 -12.27
N LYS A 63 3.06 -21.04 -11.98
CA LYS A 63 2.12 -20.27 -12.79
C LYS A 63 0.81 -21.01 -13.01
N ASP A 64 0.36 -21.74 -11.99
CA ASP A 64 -0.89 -22.50 -12.00
C ASP A 64 -1.58 -22.46 -10.63
N ILE A 65 -2.87 -22.08 -10.63
CA ILE A 65 -3.73 -22.06 -9.44
C ILE A 65 -4.53 -23.36 -9.25
N ASN A 66 -4.50 -24.28 -10.21
CA ASN A 66 -5.28 -25.53 -10.14
C ASN A 66 -4.57 -26.62 -9.32
N GLY A 67 -3.24 -26.57 -9.22
CA GLY A 67 -2.45 -27.49 -8.39
C GLY A 67 -2.69 -27.39 -6.87
N VAL A 68 -3.49 -26.42 -6.40
CA VAL A 68 -3.66 -26.07 -4.98
C VAL A 68 -4.71 -26.95 -4.26
N GLY A 69 -5.45 -27.79 -4.99
CA GLY A 69 -6.65 -28.49 -4.49
C GLY A 69 -6.48 -29.61 -3.44
N LEU A 70 -5.27 -29.86 -2.93
CA LEU A 70 -4.99 -30.94 -1.95
C LEU A 70 -4.55 -30.42 -0.57
N ILE A 71 -4.53 -29.11 -0.37
CA ILE A 71 -4.02 -28.57 0.89
C ILE A 71 -5.11 -28.71 1.96
N ILE A 72 -4.84 -29.57 2.94
CA ILE A 72 -5.71 -29.77 4.11
C ILE A 72 -5.78 -28.44 4.85
N SER A 73 -6.93 -27.77 4.78
CA SER A 73 -7.21 -26.63 5.64
C SER A 73 -7.09 -27.10 7.08
N ASP A 74 -6.20 -26.48 7.86
CA ASP A 74 -6.16 -26.74 9.29
C ASP A 74 -7.50 -26.25 9.88
N ALA A 75 -8.25 -27.15 10.51
CA ALA A 75 -9.58 -26.86 11.04
C ALA A 75 -9.56 -25.76 12.12
N ASN A 76 -8.37 -25.36 12.58
CA ASN A 76 -8.15 -24.31 13.57
C ASN A 76 -7.42 -23.07 13.00
N CYS A 77 -7.44 -22.86 11.68
CA CYS A 77 -6.80 -21.70 11.06
C CYS A 77 -7.52 -20.39 11.39
N GLU A 78 -6.81 -19.47 12.05
CA GLU A 78 -7.26 -18.10 12.28
C GLU A 78 -6.50 -17.14 11.37
N ALA A 79 -7.23 -16.37 10.55
CA ALA A 79 -6.62 -15.35 9.71
C ALA A 79 -6.13 -14.17 10.58
N PRO A 80 -4.92 -13.66 10.33
CA PRO A 80 -4.40 -12.52 11.10
C PRO A 80 -5.24 -11.25 10.85
N GLU A 81 -5.16 -10.27 11.76
CA GLU A 81 -5.89 -8.99 11.68
C GLU A 81 -5.62 -8.23 10.36
N ALA A 82 -4.36 -8.23 9.92
CA ALA A 82 -3.91 -7.55 8.71
C ALA A 82 -2.85 -8.40 7.99
N PRO A 83 -3.26 -9.52 7.35
CA PRO A 83 -2.36 -10.37 6.58
C PRO A 83 -1.62 -9.51 5.56
N MET A 84 -0.29 -9.62 5.49
CA MET A 84 0.51 -8.65 4.77
C MET A 84 1.50 -9.28 3.81
N VAL A 85 1.64 -8.74 2.61
CA VAL A 85 2.78 -9.07 1.74
C VAL A 85 3.60 -7.82 1.45
N VAL A 86 4.90 -7.99 1.24
CA VAL A 86 5.83 -6.89 0.97
C VAL A 86 6.52 -7.10 -0.37
N PHE A 87 6.39 -6.12 -1.25
CA PHE A 87 7.22 -6.03 -2.45
C PHE A 87 8.47 -5.20 -2.15
N VAL A 88 9.63 -5.75 -2.43
CA VAL A 88 10.92 -5.06 -2.25
C VAL A 88 11.59 -4.92 -3.61
N ASN A 89 11.91 -3.68 -3.98
CA ASN A 89 12.82 -3.44 -5.10
C ASN A 89 14.26 -3.44 -4.55
N SER A 90 14.93 -4.59 -4.61
CA SER A 90 16.29 -4.77 -4.09
C SER A 90 17.34 -3.89 -4.79
N LYS A 91 17.03 -3.36 -5.99
CA LYS A 91 17.90 -2.43 -6.73
C LYS A 91 17.76 -0.97 -6.29
N SER A 92 16.73 -0.61 -5.50
CA SER A 92 16.51 0.75 -4.99
C SER A 92 17.24 1.01 -3.65
N GLY A 93 17.46 2.28 -3.29
CA GLY A 93 17.87 2.67 -1.93
C GLY A 93 19.35 2.52 -1.58
N GLY A 94 20.25 2.67 -2.56
CA GLY A 94 21.69 2.83 -2.28
C GLY A 94 22.33 1.66 -1.52
N ARG A 95 22.03 0.41 -1.92
CA ARG A 95 22.53 -0.86 -1.37
C ARG A 95 21.87 -1.38 -0.08
N HIS A 96 20.85 -0.72 0.45
CA HIS A 96 20.12 -1.20 1.63
C HIS A 96 19.04 -2.26 1.33
N GLY A 97 18.70 -2.46 0.05
CA GLY A 97 17.64 -3.39 -0.40
C GLY A 97 17.77 -4.83 0.12
N PRO A 98 18.94 -5.50 -0.03
CA PRO A 98 19.13 -6.86 0.47
C PRO A 98 19.00 -6.99 2.00
N PHE A 99 19.54 -6.03 2.75
CA PHE A 99 19.44 -6.00 4.21
C PHE A 99 18.00 -5.75 4.69
N LEU A 100 17.27 -4.90 3.99
CA LEU A 100 15.85 -4.68 4.24
C LEU A 100 15.03 -5.94 3.98
N LYS A 101 15.28 -6.62 2.84
CA LYS A 101 14.62 -7.87 2.49
C LYS A 101 14.82 -8.91 3.59
N SER A 102 16.08 -9.21 3.95
CA SER A 102 16.40 -10.15 5.02
C SER A 102 15.70 -9.78 6.32
N ARG A 103 15.69 -8.50 6.69
CA ARG A 103 15.03 -8.07 7.93
C ARG A 103 13.50 -8.21 7.90
N LEU A 104 12.87 -7.99 6.75
CA LEU A 104 11.44 -8.23 6.58
C LEU A 104 11.14 -9.73 6.68
N GLN A 105 11.95 -10.58 6.05
CA GLN A 105 11.81 -12.03 6.09
C GLN A 105 11.94 -12.56 7.53
N ASP A 106 12.85 -12.02 8.35
CA ASP A 106 12.96 -12.33 9.78
C ASP A 106 11.66 -12.05 10.57
N ILE A 107 10.87 -11.07 10.11
CA ILE A 107 9.64 -10.62 10.80
C ILE A 107 8.44 -11.41 10.31
N MET A 108 8.29 -11.66 9.01
CA MET A 108 7.06 -12.20 8.40
C MET A 108 7.23 -13.44 7.51
N GLY A 109 8.41 -14.05 7.48
CA GLY A 109 8.68 -15.22 6.64
C GLY A 109 9.09 -14.84 5.20
N GLU A 110 9.74 -15.78 4.53
CA GLU A 110 10.32 -15.53 3.20
C GLU A 110 9.26 -15.41 2.11
N GLU A 111 8.16 -16.15 2.26
CA GLU A 111 7.10 -16.29 1.27
C GLU A 111 6.18 -15.06 1.20
N GLN A 112 6.23 -14.18 2.21
CA GLN A 112 5.48 -12.92 2.23
C GLN A 112 6.33 -11.72 1.77
N VAL A 113 7.60 -11.92 1.42
CA VAL A 113 8.52 -10.86 0.98
C VAL A 113 9.00 -11.13 -0.45
N PHE A 114 8.34 -10.47 -1.40
CA PHE A 114 8.59 -10.62 -2.83
C PHE A 114 9.64 -9.64 -3.32
N ASP A 115 10.75 -10.16 -3.84
CA ASP A 115 11.70 -9.35 -4.59
C ASP A 115 11.14 -9.09 -6.00
N LEU A 116 10.97 -7.83 -6.36
CA LEU A 116 10.38 -7.42 -7.64
C LEU A 116 11.25 -7.79 -8.86
N SER A 117 12.52 -8.14 -8.65
CA SER A 117 13.36 -8.71 -9.71
C SER A 117 13.07 -10.20 -9.98
N VAL A 118 12.38 -10.88 -9.06
CA VAL A 118 12.05 -12.31 -9.12
C VAL A 118 10.56 -12.51 -9.38
N VAL A 119 9.69 -11.90 -8.56
CA VAL A 119 8.23 -12.01 -8.68
C VAL A 119 7.66 -10.68 -9.13
N LYS A 120 7.05 -10.67 -10.31
CA LYS A 120 6.43 -9.46 -10.86
C LYS A 120 5.05 -9.26 -10.22
N PRO A 121 4.60 -8.01 -10.00
CA PRO A 121 3.28 -7.74 -9.45
C PRO A 121 2.12 -8.39 -10.22
N PRO A 122 2.12 -8.45 -11.57
CA PRO A 122 1.09 -9.19 -12.32
C PRO A 122 1.05 -10.69 -11.98
N ASP A 123 2.20 -11.33 -11.82
CA ASP A 123 2.27 -12.76 -11.45
C ASP A 123 1.68 -12.98 -10.04
N PHE A 124 1.97 -12.08 -9.09
CA PHE A 124 1.34 -12.14 -7.76
C PHE A 124 -0.19 -11.93 -7.82
N VAL A 125 -0.67 -10.98 -8.62
CA VAL A 125 -2.10 -10.70 -8.78
C VAL A 125 -2.83 -11.89 -9.42
N GLN A 126 -2.21 -12.52 -10.43
CA GLN A 126 -2.81 -13.64 -11.13
C GLN A 126 -2.75 -14.93 -10.31
N TYR A 127 -1.59 -15.28 -9.78
CA TYR A 127 -1.35 -16.58 -9.17
C TYR A 127 -1.40 -16.54 -7.64
N GLY A 128 -0.82 -15.52 -7.00
CA GLY A 128 -0.85 -15.38 -5.54
C GLY A 128 -2.26 -15.10 -5.00
N LEU A 129 -2.90 -14.03 -5.47
CA LEU A 129 -4.28 -13.73 -5.10
C LEU A 129 -5.28 -14.74 -5.70
N GLY A 130 -5.03 -15.21 -6.92
CA GLY A 130 -5.87 -16.23 -7.55
C GLY A 130 -5.87 -17.56 -6.79
N CYS A 131 -4.74 -17.93 -6.18
CA CYS A 131 -4.64 -19.09 -5.30
C CYS A 131 -5.55 -18.96 -4.07
N LEU A 132 -5.51 -17.80 -3.38
CA LEU A 132 -6.39 -17.55 -2.23
C LEU A 132 -7.88 -17.54 -2.63
N GLU A 133 -8.20 -16.91 -3.77
CA GLU A 133 -9.57 -16.88 -4.30
C GLU A 133 -10.06 -18.29 -4.66
N LYS A 134 -9.19 -19.13 -5.22
CA LYS A 134 -9.50 -20.52 -5.52
C LYS A 134 -9.75 -21.33 -4.26
N LEU A 135 -8.88 -21.24 -3.27
CA LEU A 135 -9.06 -21.91 -1.98
C LEU A 135 -10.36 -21.47 -1.29
N ALA A 136 -10.63 -20.16 -1.28
CA ALA A 136 -11.89 -19.62 -0.79
C ALA A 136 -13.10 -20.23 -1.51
N SER A 137 -13.05 -20.38 -2.84
CA SER A 137 -14.12 -21.01 -3.63
C SER A 137 -14.32 -22.51 -3.33
N LEU A 138 -13.31 -23.16 -2.77
CA LEU A 138 -13.35 -24.56 -2.35
C LEU A 138 -13.80 -24.73 -0.88
N GLY A 139 -14.14 -23.64 -0.19
CA GLY A 139 -14.63 -23.66 1.19
C GLY A 139 -13.58 -23.36 2.26
N ASP A 140 -12.38 -22.91 1.88
CA ASP A 140 -11.39 -22.45 2.85
C ASP A 140 -11.72 -21.03 3.34
N GLU A 141 -12.42 -20.94 4.47
CA GLU A 141 -12.79 -19.66 5.09
C GLU A 141 -11.56 -18.86 5.57
N CYS A 142 -10.47 -19.52 5.96
CA CYS A 142 -9.25 -18.82 6.37
C CYS A 142 -8.58 -18.13 5.16
N ALA A 143 -8.53 -18.80 4.01
CA ALA A 143 -8.06 -18.21 2.75
C ALA A 143 -8.91 -17.02 2.31
N LYS A 144 -10.23 -17.14 2.46
CA LYS A 144 -11.19 -16.06 2.17
C LYS A 144 -10.95 -14.85 3.06
N GLU A 145 -10.86 -15.03 4.38
CA GLU A 145 -10.57 -13.93 5.31
C GLU A 145 -9.20 -13.29 5.04
N VAL A 146 -8.18 -14.09 4.75
CA VAL A 146 -6.86 -13.59 4.36
C VAL A 146 -6.96 -12.73 3.10
N ARG A 147 -7.70 -13.19 2.07
CA ARG A 147 -7.90 -12.46 0.81
C ARG A 147 -8.66 -11.14 1.01
N GLU A 148 -9.63 -11.11 1.90
CA GLU A 148 -10.44 -9.93 2.21
C GLU A 148 -9.67 -8.89 3.04
N LYS A 149 -8.88 -9.33 4.02
CA LYS A 149 -8.14 -8.45 4.95
C LYS A 149 -6.72 -8.10 4.47
N MET A 150 -6.25 -8.71 3.38
CA MET A 150 -4.90 -8.57 2.85
C MET A 150 -4.47 -7.10 2.70
N ARG A 151 -3.23 -6.80 3.10
CA ARG A 151 -2.56 -5.53 2.87
C ARG A 151 -1.25 -5.74 2.13
N ILE A 152 -0.87 -4.74 1.34
CA ILE A 152 0.38 -4.74 0.59
C ILE A 152 1.26 -3.62 1.11
N VAL A 153 2.56 -3.87 1.23
CA VAL A 153 3.55 -2.81 1.46
C VAL A 153 4.57 -2.84 0.33
N VAL A 154 4.88 -1.67 -0.22
CA VAL A 154 5.89 -1.54 -1.28
C VAL A 154 7.09 -0.80 -0.73
N ALA A 155 8.24 -1.46 -0.73
CA ALA A 155 9.52 -0.89 -0.39
C ALA A 155 10.30 -0.51 -1.66
N GLY A 156 10.26 0.78 -2.01
CA GLY A 156 10.78 1.29 -3.28
C GLY A 156 10.62 2.80 -3.42
N GLY A 157 10.95 3.32 -4.61
CA GLY A 157 10.63 4.71 -5.00
C GLY A 157 9.32 4.80 -5.81
N ASP A 158 8.97 5.99 -6.29
CA ASP A 158 7.65 6.27 -6.89
C ASP A 158 7.32 5.37 -8.10
N GLY A 159 8.28 5.13 -9.00
CA GLY A 159 8.08 4.23 -10.14
C GLY A 159 7.80 2.78 -9.72
N THR A 160 8.39 2.31 -8.62
CA THR A 160 8.12 0.98 -8.07
C THR A 160 6.71 0.91 -7.48
N VAL A 161 6.33 1.92 -6.71
CA VAL A 161 4.98 2.02 -6.11
C VAL A 161 3.93 2.10 -7.22
N GLY A 162 4.14 2.93 -8.23
CA GLY A 162 3.26 3.07 -9.39
C GLY A 162 3.07 1.75 -10.16
N TRP A 163 4.15 0.96 -10.34
CA TRP A 163 4.06 -0.34 -11.02
C TRP A 163 3.19 -1.35 -10.26
N VAL A 164 3.35 -1.43 -8.93
CA VAL A 164 2.53 -2.31 -8.07
C VAL A 164 1.08 -1.85 -8.06
N LEU A 165 0.81 -0.56 -7.83
CA LEU A 165 -0.54 0.00 -7.86
C LEU A 165 -1.22 -0.20 -9.23
N GLY A 166 -0.47 -0.02 -10.32
CA GLY A 166 -0.94 -0.27 -11.67
C GLY A 166 -1.38 -1.71 -11.86
N SER A 167 -0.62 -2.67 -11.35
CA SER A 167 -0.95 -4.09 -11.43
C SER A 167 -2.14 -4.47 -10.56
N LEU A 168 -2.22 -3.94 -9.34
CA LEU A 168 -3.36 -4.15 -8.44
C LEU A 168 -4.66 -3.55 -8.99
N SER A 169 -4.57 -2.47 -9.75
CA SER A 169 -5.73 -1.84 -10.37
C SER A 169 -6.43 -2.74 -11.41
N GLU A 170 -5.75 -3.76 -11.92
CA GLU A 170 -6.33 -4.71 -12.87
C GLU A 170 -7.41 -5.58 -12.20
N LEU A 171 -7.31 -5.79 -10.89
CA LEU A 171 -8.35 -6.47 -10.10
C LEU A 171 -9.72 -5.77 -10.25
N ASN A 172 -9.76 -4.44 -10.23
CA ASN A 172 -11.01 -3.70 -10.44
C ASN A 172 -11.61 -3.93 -11.82
N LYS A 173 -10.77 -3.97 -12.87
CA LYS A 173 -11.25 -4.22 -14.24
C LYS A 173 -11.82 -5.63 -14.37
N GLN A 174 -11.23 -6.59 -13.65
CA GLN A 174 -11.65 -7.98 -13.60
C GLN A 174 -12.78 -8.24 -12.58
N LYS A 175 -13.28 -7.22 -11.87
CA LYS A 175 -14.27 -7.34 -10.78
C LYS A 175 -13.83 -8.28 -9.65
N ARG A 176 -12.52 -8.34 -9.37
CA ARG A 176 -11.89 -9.17 -8.32
C ARG A 176 -11.64 -8.34 -7.06
N GLU A 177 -12.70 -8.12 -6.29
CA GLU A 177 -12.63 -7.33 -5.05
C GLU A 177 -12.26 -8.19 -3.82
N PRO A 178 -11.74 -7.57 -2.73
CA PRO A 178 -11.28 -6.17 -2.64
C PRO A 178 -9.90 -5.98 -3.28
N VAL A 179 -9.57 -4.75 -3.66
CA VAL A 179 -8.18 -4.36 -3.98
C VAL A 179 -7.42 -4.12 -2.67
N PRO A 180 -6.31 -4.84 -2.40
CA PRO A 180 -5.58 -4.69 -1.15
C PRO A 180 -5.06 -3.25 -0.94
N PRO A 181 -5.30 -2.63 0.24
CA PRO A 181 -4.69 -1.37 0.60
C PRO A 181 -3.16 -1.46 0.53
N THR A 182 -2.52 -0.39 0.05
CA THR A 182 -1.07 -0.36 -0.18
C THR A 182 -0.37 0.69 0.68
N GLY A 183 0.55 0.27 1.52
CA GLY A 183 1.49 1.11 2.27
C GLY A 183 2.84 1.25 1.55
N ILE A 184 3.63 2.26 1.94
CA ILE A 184 4.91 2.59 1.29
C ILE A 184 6.04 2.62 2.32
N ILE A 185 7.16 1.97 1.99
CA ILE A 185 8.45 2.17 2.64
C ILE A 185 9.33 2.94 1.62
N PRO A 186 9.62 4.24 1.85
CA PRO A 186 10.27 5.11 0.87
C PRO A 186 11.77 4.82 0.74
N LEU A 187 12.17 4.08 -0.29
CA LEU A 187 13.59 3.75 -0.56
C LEU A 187 14.21 4.57 -1.71
N GLY A 188 13.46 5.49 -2.33
CA GLY A 188 13.96 6.33 -3.42
C GLY A 188 14.54 7.67 -2.94
N THR A 189 14.94 8.51 -3.91
CA THR A 189 15.37 9.90 -3.67
C THR A 189 14.18 10.88 -3.79
N GLY A 190 13.21 10.58 -4.67
CA GLY A 190 11.99 11.36 -4.92
C GLY A 190 10.92 11.16 -3.85
N ASN A 191 10.38 9.94 -3.71
CA ASN A 191 9.40 9.52 -2.69
C ASN A 191 8.17 10.45 -2.55
N ASP A 192 7.74 11.07 -3.64
CA ASP A 192 6.65 12.05 -3.63
C ASP A 192 5.32 11.38 -3.26
N LEU A 193 5.06 10.16 -3.76
CA LEU A 193 3.88 9.38 -3.37
C LEU A 193 3.90 9.08 -1.87
N SER A 194 5.06 8.72 -1.33
CA SER A 194 5.21 8.45 0.10
C SER A 194 4.93 9.70 0.94
N ARG A 195 5.38 10.90 0.52
CA ARG A 195 5.08 12.15 1.21
C ARG A 195 3.58 12.47 1.15
N SER A 196 2.97 12.38 -0.03
CA SER A 196 1.56 12.69 -0.26
C SER A 196 0.62 11.81 0.57
N PHE A 197 0.95 10.53 0.75
CA PHE A 197 0.18 9.59 1.59
C PHE A 197 0.69 9.52 3.06
N GLY A 198 1.56 10.44 3.47
CA GLY A 198 2.03 10.57 4.84
C GLY A 198 2.95 9.44 5.34
N TRP A 199 3.54 8.65 4.45
CA TRP A 199 4.55 7.62 4.76
C TRP A 199 5.97 8.19 4.94
N GLY A 200 6.15 9.49 4.66
CA GLY A 200 7.41 10.21 4.90
C GLY A 200 8.30 10.29 3.66
N GLY A 201 9.37 11.08 3.75
CA GLY A 201 10.19 11.44 2.58
C GLY A 201 11.46 10.61 2.37
N SER A 202 11.91 9.86 3.37
CA SER A 202 13.17 9.11 3.31
C SER A 202 13.18 7.92 4.26
N PHE A 203 13.97 6.91 3.89
CA PHE A 203 14.25 5.80 4.78
C PHE A 203 15.24 6.23 5.88
N PRO A 204 14.88 6.12 7.16
CA PRO A 204 15.70 6.66 8.24
C PRO A 204 16.97 5.84 8.48
N PHE A 205 18.05 6.49 8.93
CA PHE A 205 19.32 5.85 9.31
C PHE A 205 19.14 4.74 10.36
N ALA A 206 18.21 4.91 11.30
CA ALA A 206 17.80 3.88 12.27
C ALA A 206 16.79 2.87 11.67
N TRP A 207 17.14 2.30 10.52
CA TRP A 207 16.21 1.57 9.65
C TRP A 207 15.59 0.32 10.29
N LYS A 208 16.33 -0.40 11.13
CA LYS A 208 15.84 -1.65 11.78
C LYS A 208 14.58 -1.42 12.62
N SER A 209 14.55 -0.35 13.40
CA SER A 209 13.39 0.03 14.21
C SER A 209 12.30 0.70 13.38
N ALA A 210 12.68 1.33 12.26
CA ALA A 210 11.74 1.97 11.36
C ALA A 210 10.86 0.98 10.61
N ILE A 211 11.41 -0.17 10.18
CA ILE A 211 10.62 -1.23 9.52
C ILE A 211 9.42 -1.63 10.37
N LYS A 212 9.64 -1.89 11.66
CA LYS A 212 8.53 -2.25 12.58
C LYS A 212 7.48 -1.13 12.68
N ARG A 213 7.89 0.14 12.65
CA ARG A 213 6.95 1.28 12.63
C ARG A 213 6.17 1.35 11.32
N PHE A 214 6.82 1.12 10.19
CA PHE A 214 6.15 1.07 8.88
C PHE A 214 5.12 -0.05 8.81
N LEU A 215 5.50 -1.26 9.22
CA LEU A 215 4.58 -2.40 9.28
C LEU A 215 3.43 -2.14 10.25
N HIS A 216 3.72 -1.66 11.46
CA HIS A 216 2.67 -1.30 12.43
C HIS A 216 1.73 -0.22 11.88
N LYS A 217 2.27 0.82 11.23
CA LYS A 217 1.46 1.84 10.56
C LYS A 217 0.61 1.23 9.42
N ALA A 218 1.14 0.25 8.69
CA ALA A 218 0.38 -0.47 7.67
C ALA A 218 -0.71 -1.36 8.24
N VAL A 219 -0.63 -1.76 9.53
CA VAL A 219 -1.70 -2.46 10.23
C VAL A 219 -2.74 -1.47 10.81
N THR A 220 -2.31 -0.42 11.50
CA THR A 220 -3.23 0.46 12.26
C THR A 220 -3.68 1.71 11.51
N GLY A 221 -3.04 2.04 10.40
CA GLY A 221 -3.31 3.25 9.64
C GLY A 221 -4.68 3.23 8.96
N PRO A 222 -5.34 4.39 8.80
CA PRO A 222 -6.59 4.48 8.05
C PRO A 222 -6.35 4.16 6.57
N ILE A 223 -7.36 3.57 5.93
CA ILE A 223 -7.34 3.30 4.49
C ILE A 223 -7.87 4.55 3.78
N CYS A 224 -7.03 5.12 2.91
CA CYS A 224 -7.42 6.23 2.05
C CYS A 224 -7.67 5.71 0.63
N ARG A 225 -8.69 6.25 -0.04
CA ARG A 225 -8.91 5.99 -1.47
C ARG A 225 -8.00 6.87 -2.30
N LEU A 226 -7.45 6.31 -3.37
CA LEU A 226 -6.65 7.04 -4.33
C LEU A 226 -7.50 7.31 -5.57
N ASP A 227 -7.70 8.59 -5.90
CA ASP A 227 -8.35 8.99 -7.14
C ASP A 227 -7.39 8.73 -8.31
N ARG A 228 -7.86 7.98 -9.31
CA ARG A 228 -7.08 7.66 -10.50
C ARG A 228 -7.34 8.70 -11.58
N GLN A 229 -6.32 9.45 -11.98
CA GLN A 229 -6.34 10.14 -13.28
C GLN A 229 -6.02 9.11 -14.36
N ALA A 230 -7.01 8.74 -15.16
CA ALA A 230 -6.78 8.03 -16.41
C ALA A 230 -6.33 9.06 -17.45
N PHE A 231 -5.03 9.12 -17.75
CA PHE A 231 -4.57 9.71 -19.00
C PHE A 231 -4.86 8.68 -20.09
N SER A 232 -5.97 8.87 -20.80
CA SER A 232 -6.16 8.25 -22.10
C SER A 232 -5.24 8.98 -23.08
N ASP A 233 -4.19 8.32 -23.54
CA ASP A 233 -3.44 8.78 -24.70
C ASP A 233 -4.40 8.81 -25.90
N CYS A 234 -4.89 10.00 -26.23
CA CYS A 234 -5.56 10.25 -27.49
C CYS A 234 -4.50 10.24 -28.59
N TYR A 235 -4.13 9.05 -29.07
CA TYR A 235 -3.53 8.96 -30.39
C TYR A 235 -4.63 9.30 -31.40
N HIS A 236 -4.59 10.54 -31.90
CA HIS A 236 -5.18 10.89 -33.18
C HIS A 236 -4.55 9.96 -34.23
N THR A 237 -5.31 9.00 -34.71
CA THR A 237 -5.12 8.50 -36.07
C THR A 237 -5.73 9.55 -36.99
N ASP A 238 -4.89 10.46 -37.46
CA ASP A 238 -5.19 11.25 -38.65
C ASP A 238 -5.18 10.26 -39.84
N ASP A 239 -6.36 9.75 -40.19
CA ASP A 239 -6.55 9.01 -41.44
C ASP A 239 -6.71 10.02 -42.59
N ASN A 240 -5.81 9.91 -43.57
CA ASN A 240 -5.93 10.49 -44.90
C ASN A 240 -5.92 9.37 -45.94
#